data_AF-A0A5E7A363-F1
#
_entry.id   AF-A0A5E7A363-F1
#
_cell.length_a   1.000
_cell.length_b   1.000
_cell.length_c   1.000
_cell.angle_alpha   90.00
_cell.angle_beta   90.00
_cell.angle_gamma   90.00
#
_symmetry.space_group_name_H-M   'P 1'
#
loop_
_entity.id
_entity.type
_entity.pdbx_description
1 polymer ?
#
loop_
_entity_poly.entity_id
_entity_poly.type
_entity_poly.pdbx_seq_one_letter_code
_entity_poly.pdbx_strand_id
1 'polypeptide(L)'
;MQSQPNSSNTPNNVATRFSNSENVSRSTMSSREIANVTGKRHDNVKRTIEDLAASGLVHPQSEDEWSRDKLGRARATRIYNICERDSYVIVAQLSPEFTSKLVDRWQELERVVAARAALPANNSKIVGELAILECFDRLLKPAPSSKMMMLAKIAANNGLDAKFLPGYAVDAAPDATGGTSMPTKAVTALIKDFDLRTSAPAINKLLAAHGFLKQLQRKNSKQEMVDFWSVTEKGLAYGKNLTSPQCPRETQPHWYVDRFPELAKLVGKA
;
A
#
# COMPACT_ATOMS: atom_id res chain seq x y z
N MET A 1 3.89 54.74 -49.20
CA MET A 1 4.75 54.16 -48.15
C MET A 1 4.03 52.96 -47.58
N GLN A 2 4.67 51.80 -47.68
CA GLN A 2 4.20 50.51 -47.18
C GLN A 2 4.20 50.50 -45.65
N SER A 3 3.21 49.86 -45.04
CA SER A 3 3.37 49.21 -43.74
C SER A 3 2.57 47.90 -43.74
N GLN A 4 3.29 46.84 -43.37
CA GLN A 4 2.93 45.43 -43.45
C GLN A 4 1.84 45.01 -42.43
N PRO A 5 1.14 43.89 -42.66
CA PRO A 5 0.27 43.28 -41.67
C PRO A 5 1.08 42.43 -40.68
N ASN A 6 0.78 42.57 -39.39
CA ASN A 6 1.36 41.74 -38.33
C ASN A 6 0.64 40.37 -38.32
N SER A 7 1.31 39.31 -38.80
CA SER A 7 0.82 37.93 -38.71
C SER A 7 0.94 37.42 -37.27
N SER A 8 -0.19 37.30 -36.57
CA SER A 8 -0.29 36.47 -35.37
C SER A 8 -0.37 34.99 -35.76
N ASN A 9 0.74 34.28 -35.63
CA ASN A 9 0.80 32.82 -35.75
C ASN A 9 0.32 32.19 -34.43
N THR A 10 -0.96 31.85 -34.35
CA THR A 10 -1.48 30.97 -33.30
C THR A 10 -2.28 29.84 -33.96
N PRO A 11 -1.98 28.56 -33.71
CA PRO A 11 -2.65 27.45 -34.40
C PRO A 11 -4.14 27.43 -34.06
N ASN A 12 -4.98 27.40 -35.08
CA ASN A 12 -6.44 27.52 -34.99
C ASN A 12 -7.14 26.25 -34.46
N ASN A 13 -6.48 25.42 -33.65
CA ASN A 13 -6.96 24.06 -33.36
C ASN A 13 -6.47 23.45 -32.03
N VAL A 14 -6.73 24.09 -30.88
CA VAL A 14 -6.40 23.52 -29.55
C VAL A 14 -7.59 23.50 -28.58
N ALA A 15 -8.83 23.62 -29.07
CA ALA A 15 -9.99 23.35 -28.23
C ALA A 15 -11.01 22.53 -29.01
N THR A 16 -11.29 21.33 -28.50
CA THR A 16 -12.44 20.51 -28.90
C THR A 16 -13.69 21.38 -28.76
N ARG A 17 -14.16 21.97 -29.87
CA ARG A 17 -15.45 22.64 -29.90
C ARG A 17 -16.51 21.55 -29.78
N PHE A 18 -17.11 21.44 -28.60
CA PHE A 18 -18.36 20.70 -28.47
C PHE A 18 -19.42 21.46 -29.26
N SER A 19 -19.82 20.93 -30.41
CA SER A 19 -20.80 21.53 -31.32
C SER A 19 -22.24 21.45 -30.83
N ASN A 20 -22.47 21.39 -29.52
CA ASN A 20 -23.81 21.47 -28.95
C ASN A 20 -23.87 22.68 -28.00
N SER A 21 -23.95 23.88 -28.60
CA SER A 21 -24.76 24.96 -28.01
C SER A 21 -26.23 24.62 -28.29
N GLU A 22 -26.69 23.47 -27.80
CA GLU A 22 -28.09 23.13 -27.78
C GLU A 22 -28.66 23.68 -26.47
N ASN A 23 -29.72 24.47 -26.62
CA ASN A 23 -30.63 24.90 -25.58
C ASN A 23 -30.73 23.82 -24.50
N VAL A 24 -30.23 24.09 -23.28
CA VAL A 24 -30.33 23.14 -22.17
C VAL A 24 -31.80 23.04 -21.82
N SER A 25 -32.52 22.14 -22.48
CA SER A 25 -33.73 21.54 -21.97
C SER A 25 -33.33 21.00 -20.61
N ARG A 26 -33.64 21.74 -19.52
CA ARG A 26 -33.51 21.19 -18.17
C ARG A 26 -34.39 19.96 -18.18
N SER A 27 -33.79 18.77 -18.21
CA SER A 27 -34.54 17.53 -18.10
C SER A 27 -35.27 17.57 -16.75
N THR A 28 -36.57 17.84 -16.80
CA THR A 28 -37.45 17.90 -15.63
C THR A 28 -38.37 16.71 -15.65
N MET A 29 -38.67 16.18 -14.47
CA MET A 29 -39.69 15.17 -14.26
C MET A 29 -40.95 15.84 -13.72
N SER A 30 -42.10 15.58 -14.32
CA SER A 30 -43.38 16.10 -13.86
C SER A 30 -43.87 15.36 -12.61
N SER A 31 -44.68 16.02 -11.78
CA SER A 31 -45.32 15.39 -10.62
C SER A 31 -46.22 14.20 -11.00
N ARG A 32 -46.67 14.13 -12.26
CA ARG A 32 -47.47 13.04 -12.82
C ARG A 32 -46.62 11.83 -13.16
N GLU A 33 -45.43 12.04 -13.71
CA GLU A 33 -44.43 10.98 -13.90
C GLU A 33 -43.95 10.43 -12.55
N ILE A 34 -43.70 11.29 -11.55
CA ILE A 34 -43.36 10.84 -10.18
C ILE A 34 -44.48 9.97 -9.60
N ALA A 35 -45.76 10.35 -9.81
CA ALA A 35 -46.90 9.55 -9.38
C ALA A 35 -46.91 8.16 -10.04
N ASN A 36 -46.60 8.08 -11.34
CA ASN A 36 -46.51 6.82 -12.07
C ASN A 36 -45.35 5.95 -11.56
N VAL A 37 -44.16 6.53 -11.35
CA VAL A 37 -42.96 5.82 -10.89
C VAL A 37 -43.13 5.29 -9.47
N THR A 38 -43.72 6.10 -8.58
CA THR A 38 -43.92 5.73 -7.17
C THR A 38 -45.21 4.92 -6.93
N GLY A 39 -46.08 4.81 -7.94
CA GLY A 39 -47.41 4.20 -7.82
C GLY A 39 -48.34 4.93 -6.84
N LYS A 40 -48.02 6.18 -6.47
CA LYS A 40 -48.83 6.98 -5.52
C LYS A 40 -49.84 7.84 -6.28
N ARG A 41 -50.93 8.20 -5.61
CA ARG A 41 -51.91 9.15 -6.16
C ARG A 41 -51.25 10.51 -6.39
N HIS A 42 -51.53 11.13 -7.53
CA HIS A 42 -50.99 12.45 -7.89
C HIS A 42 -51.26 13.53 -6.83
N ASP A 43 -52.42 13.49 -6.16
CA ASP A 43 -52.73 14.41 -5.07
C ASP A 43 -51.79 14.27 -3.86
N ASN A 44 -51.37 13.04 -3.53
CA ASN A 44 -50.40 12.83 -2.46
C ASN A 44 -49.01 13.34 -2.86
N VAL A 45 -48.63 13.14 -4.12
CA VAL A 45 -47.35 13.63 -4.65
C VAL A 45 -47.30 15.16 -4.60
N LYS A 46 -48.36 15.85 -5.04
CA LYS A 46 -48.44 17.32 -4.96
C LYS A 46 -48.31 17.82 -3.53
N ARG A 47 -49.02 17.21 -2.58
CA ARG A 47 -48.93 17.56 -1.16
C ARG A 47 -47.51 17.43 -0.63
N THR A 48 -46.84 16.32 -0.92
CA THR A 48 -45.44 16.12 -0.52
C THR A 48 -44.50 17.15 -1.16
N ILE A 49 -44.71 17.50 -2.43
CA ILE A 49 -43.95 18.55 -3.12
C ILE A 49 -44.13 19.90 -2.43
N GLU A 50 -45.37 20.27 -2.09
CA GLU A 50 -45.72 21.52 -1.41
C GLU A 50 -45.11 21.58 0.01
N ASP A 51 -45.19 20.50 0.78
CA ASP A 51 -44.60 20.40 2.12
C ASP A 51 -43.05 20.52 2.07
N LEU A 52 -42.42 19.86 1.10
CA LEU A 52 -40.96 19.93 0.90
C LEU A 52 -40.52 21.30 0.36
N ALA A 53 -41.35 21.97 -0.45
CA ALA A 53 -41.08 23.32 -0.92
C ALA A 53 -41.22 24.34 0.21
N ALA A 54 -42.23 24.19 1.07
CA ALA A 54 -42.43 25.04 2.24
C ALA A 54 -41.27 24.93 3.25
N SER A 55 -40.63 23.76 3.35
CA SER A 55 -39.42 23.55 4.16
C SER A 55 -38.12 23.96 3.46
N GLY A 56 -38.17 24.44 2.21
CA GLY A 56 -37.00 24.89 1.44
C GLY A 56 -36.11 23.75 0.93
N LEU A 57 -36.57 22.50 1.00
CA LEU A 57 -35.79 21.34 0.57
C LEU A 57 -35.80 21.15 -0.95
N VAL A 58 -36.88 21.58 -1.62
CA VAL A 58 -37.07 21.51 -3.07
C VAL A 58 -37.63 22.81 -3.62
N HIS A 59 -37.38 23.08 -4.91
CA HIS A 59 -37.82 24.32 -5.58
C HIS A 59 -38.55 23.99 -6.89
N PRO A 60 -39.76 23.43 -6.82
CA PRO A 60 -40.51 23.00 -8.00
C PRO A 60 -41.00 24.21 -8.82
N GLN A 61 -41.00 24.09 -10.15
CA GLN A 61 -41.71 25.02 -11.03
C GLN A 61 -43.14 24.53 -11.20
N SER A 62 -44.13 25.43 -11.23
CA SER A 62 -45.54 25.04 -11.40
C SER A 62 -46.13 25.55 -12.70
N GLU A 63 -46.89 24.70 -13.38
CA GLU A 63 -47.63 25.01 -14.61
C GLU A 63 -49.07 24.50 -14.48
N ASP A 64 -50.01 25.17 -15.15
CA ASP A 64 -51.41 24.73 -15.20
C ASP A 64 -51.67 23.92 -16.47
N GLU A 65 -52.00 22.64 -16.30
CA GLU A 65 -52.39 21.75 -17.39
C GLU A 65 -53.93 21.73 -17.51
N TRP A 66 -54.44 22.10 -18.69
CA TRP A 66 -55.88 22.08 -18.97
C TRP A 66 -56.30 20.70 -19.45
N SER A 67 -57.16 20.04 -18.68
CA SER A 67 -57.75 18.75 -19.05
C SER A 67 -59.28 18.88 -19.20
N ARG A 68 -59.88 18.07 -20.07
CA ARG A 68 -61.35 17.96 -20.14
C ARG A 68 -61.80 16.80 -19.27
N ASP A 69 -62.78 17.03 -18.42
CA ASP A 69 -63.39 15.95 -17.65
C ASP A 69 -64.36 15.11 -18.50
N LYS A 70 -64.90 14.03 -17.92
CA LYS A 70 -65.86 13.15 -18.60
C LYS A 70 -67.17 13.85 -19.02
N LEU A 71 -67.44 15.06 -18.52
CA LEU A 71 -68.58 15.89 -18.89
C LEU A 71 -68.18 17.02 -19.88
N GLY A 72 -66.94 17.00 -20.39
CA GLY A 72 -66.45 17.95 -21.39
C GLY A 72 -66.06 19.32 -20.82
N ARG A 73 -66.05 19.49 -19.49
CA ARG A 73 -65.67 20.76 -18.83
C ARG A 73 -64.15 20.86 -18.74
N ALA A 74 -63.62 22.03 -19.06
CA ALA A 74 -62.20 22.32 -18.90
C ALA A 74 -61.87 22.48 -17.40
N ARG A 75 -60.87 21.73 -16.92
CA ARG A 75 -60.29 21.87 -15.58
C ARG A 75 -58.79 22.11 -15.68
N ALA A 76 -58.35 23.21 -15.08
CA ALA A 76 -56.94 23.45 -14.83
C ALA A 76 -56.47 22.55 -13.67
N THR A 77 -55.43 21.76 -13.92
CA THR A 77 -54.75 20.95 -12.91
C THR A 77 -53.31 21.44 -12.79
N ARG A 78 -52.92 21.85 -11.59
CA ARG A 78 -51.54 22.27 -11.32
C ARG A 78 -50.59 21.07 -11.42
N ILE A 79 -49.59 21.19 -12.28
CA ILE A 79 -48.48 20.25 -12.44
C ILE A 79 -47.20 20.93 -11.96
N TYR A 80 -46.32 20.15 -11.36
CA TYR A 80 -45.01 20.60 -10.94
C TYR A 80 -43.96 19.96 -11.83
N ASN A 81 -42.97 20.75 -12.27
CA ASN A 81 -41.79 20.31 -12.99
C ASN A 81 -40.60 20.34 -12.02
N ILE A 82 -39.98 19.17 -11.82
CA ILE A 82 -38.99 18.93 -10.76
C ILE A 82 -37.64 18.61 -11.41
N CYS A 83 -36.56 19.18 -10.89
CA CYS A 83 -35.21 18.86 -11.33
C CYS A 83 -34.75 17.50 -10.78
N GLU A 84 -33.70 16.91 -11.37
CA GLU A 84 -33.21 15.58 -11.01
C GLU A 84 -32.98 15.42 -9.49
N ARG A 85 -32.23 16.34 -8.87
CA ARG A 85 -31.92 16.30 -7.43
C ARG A 85 -33.18 16.29 -6.57
N ASP A 86 -34.10 17.21 -6.82
CA ASP A 86 -35.30 17.37 -6.02
C ASP A 86 -36.24 16.16 -6.20
N SER A 87 -36.21 15.51 -7.37
CA SER A 87 -36.99 14.29 -7.61
C SER A 87 -36.55 13.13 -6.71
N TYR A 88 -35.25 12.98 -6.43
CA TYR A 88 -34.76 11.97 -5.49
C TYR A 88 -35.25 12.22 -4.07
N VAL A 89 -35.27 13.48 -3.63
CA VAL A 89 -35.74 13.86 -2.29
C VAL A 89 -37.24 13.56 -2.14
N ILE A 90 -38.04 13.92 -3.15
CA ILE A 90 -39.48 13.65 -3.16
C ILE A 90 -39.76 12.15 -3.16
N VAL A 91 -39.06 11.38 -4.00
CA VAL A 91 -39.22 9.91 -4.07
C VAL A 91 -38.79 9.24 -2.76
N ALA A 92 -37.71 9.71 -2.13
CA ALA A 92 -37.26 9.18 -0.85
C ALA A 92 -38.31 9.32 0.27
N GLN A 93 -39.09 10.41 0.27
CA GLN A 93 -40.20 10.62 1.19
C GLN A 93 -41.43 9.78 0.83
N LEU A 94 -41.72 9.62 -0.47
CA LEU A 94 -42.88 8.88 -0.96
C LEU A 94 -42.73 7.36 -0.90
N SER A 95 -41.51 6.83 -0.96
CA SER A 95 -41.20 5.41 -0.83
C SER A 95 -40.19 5.14 0.28
N PRO A 96 -40.63 5.09 1.54
CA PRO A 96 -39.81 4.69 2.66
C PRO A 96 -39.20 3.29 2.48
N GLU A 97 -39.87 2.39 1.74
CA GLU A 97 -39.39 1.03 1.46
C GLU A 97 -38.16 1.02 0.54
N PHE A 98 -38.07 1.96 -0.40
CA PHE A 98 -36.88 2.15 -1.20
C PHE A 98 -35.74 2.71 -0.35
N THR A 99 -36.04 3.71 0.48
CA THR A 99 -35.07 4.33 1.39
C THR A 99 -34.56 3.34 2.44
N SER A 100 -35.40 2.44 2.96
CA SER A 100 -34.96 1.42 3.93
C SER A 100 -33.94 0.46 3.32
N LYS A 101 -34.17 -0.02 2.09
CA LYS A 101 -33.21 -0.88 1.37
C LYS A 101 -31.86 -0.18 1.15
N LEU A 102 -31.88 1.12 0.87
CA LEU A 102 -30.66 1.92 0.74
C LEU A 102 -29.89 1.94 2.07
N VAL A 103 -30.60 2.20 3.19
CA VAL A 103 -30.01 2.21 4.54
C VAL A 103 -29.46 0.84 4.92
N ASP A 104 -30.23 -0.23 4.71
CA ASP A 104 -29.80 -1.61 4.98
C ASP A 104 -28.52 -1.96 4.21
N ARG A 105 -28.43 -1.53 2.94
CA ARG A 105 -27.24 -1.74 2.12
C ARG A 105 -26.02 -1.00 2.66
N TRP A 106 -26.19 0.23 3.12
CA TRP A 106 -25.12 1.00 3.74
C TRP A 106 -24.65 0.37 5.05
N GLN A 107 -25.58 -0.04 5.90
CA GLN A 107 -25.23 -0.75 7.14
C GLN A 107 -24.47 -2.04 6.87
N GLU A 108 -24.85 -2.80 5.83
CA GLU A 108 -24.12 -4.00 5.43
C GLU A 108 -22.69 -3.68 4.97
N LEU A 109 -22.51 -2.62 4.17
CA LEU A 109 -21.17 -2.17 3.76
C LEU A 109 -20.32 -1.75 4.97
N GLU A 110 -20.92 -1.01 5.91
CA GLU A 110 -20.26 -0.58 7.13
C GLU A 110 -19.86 -1.78 7.99
N ARG A 111 -20.73 -2.80 8.12
CA ARG A 111 -20.39 -4.05 8.82
C ARG A 111 -19.23 -4.78 8.17
N VAL A 112 -19.19 -4.86 6.84
CA VAL A 112 -18.06 -5.47 6.11
C VAL A 112 -16.76 -4.70 6.35
N VAL A 113 -16.80 -3.37 6.30
CA VAL A 113 -15.64 -2.52 6.58
C VAL A 113 -15.19 -2.66 8.03
N ALA A 114 -16.12 -2.64 8.98
CA ALA A 114 -15.85 -2.80 10.41
C ALA A 114 -15.28 -4.19 10.73
N ALA A 115 -15.83 -5.26 10.14
CA ALA A 115 -15.31 -6.61 10.29
C ALA A 115 -13.89 -6.74 9.71
N ARG A 116 -13.61 -6.07 8.59
CA ARG A 116 -12.26 -6.01 8.01
C ARG A 116 -11.29 -5.19 8.87
N ALA A 117 -11.74 -4.11 9.50
CA ALA A 117 -10.94 -3.30 10.41
C ALA A 117 -10.70 -4.00 11.77
N ALA A 118 -11.61 -4.88 12.19
CA ALA A 118 -11.49 -5.72 13.38
C ALA A 118 -10.56 -6.92 13.18
N LEU A 119 -10.03 -7.16 11.98
CA LEU A 119 -8.88 -8.05 11.80
C LEU A 119 -7.71 -7.49 12.63
N PRO A 120 -7.07 -8.30 13.48
CA PRO A 120 -6.17 -7.78 14.50
C PRO A 120 -5.01 -6.99 13.88
N ALA A 121 -4.68 -5.87 14.53
CA ALA A 121 -3.55 -4.99 14.23
C ALA A 121 -2.17 -5.70 14.16
N ASN A 122 -2.12 -6.98 14.51
CA ASN A 122 -0.97 -7.87 14.28
C ASN A 122 -0.49 -7.83 12.81
N ASN A 123 -1.38 -7.65 11.84
CA ASN A 123 -0.98 -7.63 10.43
C ASN A 123 -0.02 -6.48 10.11
N SER A 124 -0.26 -5.25 10.62
CA SER A 124 0.64 -4.11 10.34
C SER A 124 1.99 -4.26 11.04
N LYS A 125 2.00 -4.79 12.27
CA LYS A 125 3.24 -5.08 13.02
C LYS A 125 4.06 -6.18 12.34
N ILE A 126 3.43 -7.30 11.97
CA ILE A 126 4.09 -8.41 11.26
C ILE A 126 4.66 -7.92 9.92
N VAL A 127 3.90 -7.13 9.16
CA VAL A 127 4.37 -6.54 7.90
C VAL A 127 5.59 -5.65 8.13
N GLY A 128 5.59 -4.82 9.18
CA GLY A 128 6.75 -3.99 9.54
C GLY A 128 7.97 -4.81 9.94
N GLU A 129 7.80 -5.85 10.77
CA GLU A 129 8.89 -6.74 11.18
C GLU A 129 9.47 -7.53 9.99
N LEU A 130 8.63 -8.02 9.07
CA LEU A 130 9.07 -8.68 7.84
C LEU A 130 9.77 -7.71 6.88
N ALA A 131 9.30 -6.48 6.75
CA ALA A 131 9.95 -5.46 5.91
C ALA A 131 11.35 -5.11 6.44
N ILE A 132 11.53 -5.05 7.76
CA ILE A 132 12.86 -4.87 8.38
C ILE A 132 13.76 -6.06 8.10
N LEU A 133 13.25 -7.30 8.23
CA LEU A 133 13.99 -8.51 7.90
C LEU A 133 14.42 -8.53 6.43
N GLU A 134 13.54 -8.16 5.51
CA GLU A 134 13.85 -8.12 4.08
C GLU A 134 14.89 -7.03 3.75
N CYS A 135 14.76 -5.84 4.35
CA CYS A 135 15.79 -4.80 4.23
C CYS A 135 17.14 -5.29 4.76
N PHE A 136 17.16 -5.93 5.93
CA PHE A 136 18.35 -6.52 6.52
C PHE A 136 18.97 -7.58 5.60
N ASP A 137 18.14 -8.45 5.01
CA ASP A 137 18.61 -9.47 4.07
C ASP A 137 19.28 -8.87 2.84
N ARG A 138 18.63 -7.90 2.19
CA ARG A 138 19.18 -7.23 1.00
C ARG A 138 20.49 -6.49 1.29
N LEU A 139 20.59 -5.85 2.46
CA LEU A 139 21.76 -5.05 2.83
C LEU A 139 22.96 -5.91 3.26
N LEU A 140 22.68 -6.90 4.10
CA LEU A 140 23.68 -7.59 4.93
C LEU A 140 23.87 -9.06 4.57
N LYS A 141 22.97 -9.66 3.78
CA LYS A 141 23.05 -11.06 3.36
C LYS A 141 23.41 -11.99 4.53
N PRO A 142 22.61 -11.99 5.61
CA PRO A 142 22.88 -12.81 6.79
C PRO A 142 22.84 -14.29 6.44
N ALA A 143 23.53 -15.09 7.24
CA ALA A 143 23.51 -16.55 7.11
C ALA A 143 22.08 -17.12 7.22
N PRO A 144 21.75 -18.22 6.52
CA PRO A 144 20.45 -18.88 6.61
C PRO A 144 19.99 -19.16 8.05
N SER A 145 20.90 -19.59 8.93
CA SER A 145 20.59 -19.84 10.36
C SER A 145 20.11 -18.59 11.09
N SER A 146 20.70 -17.44 10.78
CA SER A 146 20.31 -16.15 11.35
C SER A 146 18.93 -15.71 10.84
N LYS A 147 18.60 -15.96 9.56
CA LYS A 147 17.27 -15.68 9.02
C LYS A 147 16.20 -16.53 9.71
N MET A 148 16.47 -17.82 9.91
CA MET A 148 15.55 -18.73 10.60
C MET A 148 15.30 -18.30 12.05
N MET A 149 16.35 -17.91 12.78
CA MET A 149 16.22 -17.39 14.13
C MET A 149 15.37 -16.11 14.19
N MET A 150 15.56 -15.20 13.23
CA MET A 150 14.76 -13.97 13.13
C MET A 150 13.29 -14.26 12.82
N LEU A 151 13.01 -15.16 11.87
CA LEU A 151 11.65 -15.59 11.55
C LEU A 151 10.95 -16.25 12.74
N ALA A 152 11.64 -17.12 13.47
CA ALA A 152 11.11 -17.72 14.69
C ALA A 152 10.78 -16.66 15.76
N LYS A 153 11.61 -15.61 15.88
CA LYS A 153 11.37 -14.50 16.80
C LYS A 153 10.17 -13.65 16.38
N ILE A 154 10.02 -13.35 15.09
CA ILE A 154 8.85 -12.65 14.53
C ILE A 154 7.58 -13.47 14.80
N ALA A 155 7.62 -14.78 14.56
CA ALA A 155 6.49 -15.66 14.84
C ALA A 155 6.09 -15.60 16.34
N ALA A 156 7.03 -15.80 17.25
CA ALA A 156 6.78 -15.73 18.70
C ALA A 156 6.25 -14.36 19.15
N ASN A 157 6.81 -13.26 18.63
CA ASN A 157 6.41 -11.89 18.95
C ASN A 157 4.97 -11.55 18.52
N ASN A 158 4.39 -12.32 17.60
CA ASN A 158 3.04 -12.10 17.07
C ASN A 158 2.09 -13.27 17.36
N GLY A 159 2.46 -14.17 18.29
CA GLY A 159 1.63 -15.29 18.72
C GLY A 159 1.47 -16.40 17.67
N LEU A 160 2.37 -16.48 16.69
CA LEU A 160 2.41 -17.54 15.67
C LEU A 160 3.27 -18.71 16.16
N ASP A 161 2.89 -19.93 15.81
CA ASP A 161 3.69 -21.13 16.09
C ASP A 161 4.85 -21.24 15.08
N ALA A 162 6.09 -21.27 15.58
CA ALA A 162 7.30 -21.38 14.77
C ALA A 162 7.78 -22.84 14.57
N LYS A 163 7.08 -23.85 15.12
CA LYS A 163 7.52 -25.26 15.09
C LYS A 163 7.66 -25.85 13.68
N PHE A 164 7.01 -25.26 12.68
CA PHE A 164 7.15 -25.69 11.29
C PHE A 164 8.49 -25.25 10.66
N LEU A 165 9.20 -24.30 11.27
CA LEU A 165 10.53 -23.89 10.81
C LEU A 165 11.56 -24.96 11.17
N PRO A 166 12.53 -25.26 10.29
CA PRO A 166 13.64 -26.14 10.62
C PRO A 166 14.40 -25.62 11.86
N GLY A 167 14.68 -26.51 12.81
CA GLY A 167 15.43 -26.16 14.03
C GLY A 167 16.90 -25.80 13.79
N TYR A 168 17.41 -26.04 12.58
CA TYR A 168 18.74 -25.63 12.13
C TYR A 168 18.71 -25.30 10.64
N ALA A 169 19.59 -24.40 10.20
CA ALA A 169 19.86 -24.17 8.79
C ALA A 169 21.32 -24.54 8.50
N VAL A 170 21.56 -25.12 7.32
CA VAL A 170 22.91 -25.49 6.88
C VAL A 170 23.65 -24.21 6.45
N ASP A 171 24.68 -23.86 7.21
CA ASP A 171 25.55 -22.73 6.91
C ASP A 171 26.83 -23.26 6.25
N ALA A 172 26.76 -23.55 4.96
CA ALA A 172 27.88 -24.03 4.18
C ALA A 172 28.15 -23.09 2.98
N ALA A 173 29.35 -23.18 2.42
CA ALA A 173 29.66 -22.44 1.19
C ALA A 173 28.76 -22.93 0.03
N PRO A 174 28.46 -22.09 -0.97
CA PRO A 174 27.50 -22.43 -2.03
C PRO A 174 27.82 -23.71 -2.81
N ASP A 175 29.10 -24.09 -2.85
CA ASP A 175 29.67 -25.23 -3.57
C ASP A 175 29.96 -26.45 -2.68
N ALA A 176 29.60 -26.42 -1.39
CA ALA A 176 29.87 -27.52 -0.46
C ALA A 176 28.90 -28.70 -0.68
N THR A 177 29.43 -29.88 -0.99
CA THR A 177 28.66 -31.11 -1.27
C THR A 177 28.22 -31.89 -0.02
N GLY A 178 28.68 -31.49 1.16
CA GLY A 178 28.60 -32.29 2.40
C GLY A 178 27.31 -32.18 3.22
N GLY A 179 26.32 -31.39 2.78
CA GLY A 179 25.01 -31.25 3.46
C GLY A 179 25.03 -30.76 4.91
N THR A 180 26.21 -30.41 5.43
CA THR A 180 26.47 -30.09 6.84
C THR A 180 27.12 -28.71 6.95
N SER A 181 26.87 -28.02 8.06
CA SER A 181 27.42 -26.67 8.29
C SER A 181 28.93 -26.74 8.44
N MET A 182 29.65 -25.91 7.68
CA MET A 182 31.11 -25.81 7.82
C MET A 182 31.46 -25.04 9.10
N PRO A 183 32.48 -25.46 9.87
CA PRO A 183 32.90 -24.74 11.06
C PRO A 183 33.39 -23.34 10.69
N THR A 184 32.93 -22.33 11.42
CA THR A 184 33.31 -20.93 11.17
C THR A 184 33.84 -20.25 12.42
N LYS A 185 34.84 -19.39 12.27
CA LYS A 185 35.42 -18.59 13.35
C LYS A 185 35.57 -17.13 12.95
N ALA A 186 35.62 -16.24 13.95
CA ALA A 186 35.98 -14.84 13.73
C ALA A 186 37.45 -14.72 13.30
N VAL A 187 37.78 -13.69 12.53
CA VAL A 187 39.15 -13.47 12.01
C VAL A 187 40.22 -13.44 13.11
N THR A 188 39.89 -12.93 14.30
CA THR A 188 40.81 -12.87 15.46
C THR A 188 41.19 -14.25 15.98
N ALA A 189 40.26 -15.21 15.94
CA ALA A 189 40.53 -16.59 16.34
C ALA A 189 41.35 -17.31 15.26
N LEU A 190 41.00 -17.09 13.98
CA LEU A 190 41.71 -17.71 12.86
C LEU A 190 43.16 -17.26 12.74
N ILE A 191 43.46 -15.99 13.04
CA ILE A 191 44.84 -15.49 13.11
C ILE A 191 45.68 -16.30 14.11
N LYS A 192 45.09 -16.65 15.27
CA LYS A 192 45.77 -17.45 16.30
C LYS A 192 45.90 -18.91 15.88
N ASP A 193 44.83 -19.48 15.34
CA ASP A 193 44.80 -20.88 14.93
C ASP A 193 45.81 -21.20 13.81
N PHE A 194 46.03 -20.25 12.90
CA PHE A 194 46.95 -20.38 11.76
C PHE A 194 48.30 -19.66 11.97
N ASP A 195 48.61 -19.20 13.19
CA ASP A 195 49.84 -18.50 13.57
C ASP A 195 50.27 -17.36 12.62
N LEU A 196 49.29 -16.56 12.17
CA LEU A 196 49.54 -15.46 11.25
C LEU A 196 50.13 -14.25 12.00
N ARG A 197 51.29 -13.76 11.55
CA ARG A 197 51.94 -12.55 12.11
C ARG A 197 51.26 -11.26 11.64
N THR A 198 49.99 -11.09 11.99
CA THR A 198 49.19 -9.93 11.61
C THR A 198 48.05 -9.68 12.60
N SER A 199 47.32 -8.58 12.43
CA SER A 199 46.21 -8.21 13.29
C SER A 199 44.88 -8.28 12.54
N ALA A 200 43.79 -8.51 13.28
CA ALA A 200 42.45 -8.55 12.70
C ALA A 200 42.08 -7.28 11.90
N PRO A 201 42.39 -6.05 12.38
CA PRO A 201 42.17 -4.85 11.57
C PRO A 201 42.98 -4.83 10.27
N ALA A 202 44.21 -5.34 10.28
CA ALA A 202 45.06 -5.38 9.09
C ALA A 202 44.51 -6.36 8.04
N ILE A 203 44.12 -7.58 8.45
CA ILE A 203 43.47 -8.54 7.55
C ILE A 203 42.13 -8.00 7.03
N ASN A 204 41.28 -7.43 7.90
CA ASN A 204 39.98 -6.91 7.46
C ASN A 204 40.13 -5.81 6.40
N LYS A 205 41.12 -4.92 6.54
CA LYS A 205 41.43 -3.91 5.52
C LYS A 205 41.87 -4.54 4.20
N LEU A 206 42.69 -5.59 4.24
CA LEU A 206 43.13 -6.31 3.02
C LEU A 206 41.97 -7.05 2.34
N LEU A 207 41.14 -7.73 3.12
CA LEU A 207 39.92 -8.38 2.64
C LEU A 207 38.96 -7.36 2.01
N ALA A 208 38.85 -6.17 2.59
CA ALA A 208 38.06 -5.09 2.01
C ALA A 208 38.67 -4.58 0.69
N ALA A 209 39.99 -4.36 0.66
CA ALA A 209 40.71 -3.95 -0.54
C ALA A 209 40.59 -4.96 -1.70
N HIS A 210 40.49 -6.26 -1.39
CA HIS A 210 40.33 -7.33 -2.38
C HIS A 210 38.85 -7.66 -2.68
N GLY A 211 37.93 -6.90 -2.08
CA GLY A 211 36.49 -6.98 -2.33
C GLY A 211 35.76 -8.13 -1.64
N PHE A 212 36.36 -8.77 -0.63
CA PHE A 212 35.73 -9.83 0.18
C PHE A 212 34.94 -9.29 1.38
N LEU A 213 35.30 -8.09 1.86
CA LEU A 213 34.58 -7.35 2.90
C LEU A 213 34.14 -5.98 2.37
N LYS A 214 33.07 -5.44 2.94
CA LYS A 214 32.67 -4.05 2.80
C LYS A 214 32.38 -3.46 4.17
N GLN A 215 32.61 -2.16 4.31
CA GLN A 215 32.27 -1.40 5.51
C GLN A 215 30.88 -0.80 5.31
N LEU A 216 30.02 -0.97 6.31
CA LEU A 216 28.66 -0.47 6.32
C LEU A 216 28.42 0.37 7.57
N GLN A 217 27.42 1.24 7.50
CA GLN A 217 27.11 2.19 8.56
C GLN A 217 25.76 1.93 9.18
N ARG A 218 25.67 2.17 10.49
CA ARG A 218 24.40 2.21 11.21
C ARG A 218 24.42 3.27 12.30
N LYS A 219 23.23 3.69 12.73
CA LYS A 219 23.08 4.53 13.92
C LYS A 219 23.17 3.70 15.20
N ASN A 220 23.98 4.13 16.14
CA ASN A 220 24.02 3.58 17.50
C ASN A 220 22.84 4.12 18.35
N SER A 221 22.71 3.68 19.60
CA SER A 221 21.67 4.15 20.51
C SER A 221 21.75 5.66 20.80
N LYS A 222 22.89 6.29 20.55
CA LYS A 222 23.14 7.74 20.66
C LYS A 222 22.92 8.50 19.34
N GLN A 223 22.36 7.86 18.32
CA GLN A 223 22.15 8.43 16.97
C GLN A 223 23.43 8.76 16.17
N GLU A 224 24.59 8.31 16.61
CA GLU A 224 25.86 8.48 15.89
C GLU A 224 26.05 7.36 14.85
N MET A 225 26.64 7.69 13.70
CA MET A 225 26.99 6.70 12.69
C MET A 225 28.22 5.92 13.13
N VAL A 226 28.09 4.59 13.18
CA VAL A 226 29.16 3.65 13.52
C VAL A 226 29.33 2.67 12.38
N ASP A 227 30.58 2.40 12.03
CA ASP A 227 30.95 1.49 10.97
C ASP A 227 31.06 0.05 11.48
N PHE A 228 30.66 -0.91 10.65
CA PHE A 228 30.83 -2.34 10.89
C PHE A 228 31.15 -3.09 9.58
N TRP A 229 31.74 -4.27 9.70
CA TRP A 229 32.14 -5.08 8.55
C TRP A 229 31.04 -6.04 8.12
N SER A 230 30.90 -6.22 6.81
CA SER A 230 30.00 -7.21 6.20
C SER A 230 30.71 -7.93 5.05
N VAL A 231 30.55 -9.25 5.00
CA VAL A 231 31.02 -10.11 3.90
C VAL A 231 30.26 -9.75 2.62
N THR A 232 31.00 -9.54 1.53
CA THR A 232 30.45 -9.26 0.19
C THR A 232 30.00 -10.54 -0.50
N GLU A 233 29.36 -10.44 -1.66
CA GLU A 233 29.02 -11.61 -2.48
C GLU A 233 30.23 -12.49 -2.79
N LYS A 234 31.36 -11.88 -3.15
CA LYS A 234 32.63 -12.56 -3.38
C LYS A 234 33.15 -13.24 -2.11
N GLY A 235 32.98 -12.60 -0.95
CA GLY A 235 33.41 -13.14 0.34
C GLY A 235 32.57 -14.32 0.83
N LEU A 236 31.33 -14.48 0.37
CA LEU A 236 30.45 -15.57 0.82
C LEU A 236 30.96 -16.97 0.43
N ALA A 237 31.86 -17.07 -0.55
CA ALA A 237 32.54 -18.32 -0.86
C ALA A 237 33.48 -18.78 0.27
N TYR A 238 33.96 -17.87 1.11
CA TYR A 238 34.94 -18.13 2.16
C TYR A 238 34.39 -17.94 3.58
N GLY A 239 33.22 -17.34 3.72
CA GLY A 239 32.64 -17.02 5.02
C GLY A 239 31.18 -16.65 4.96
N LYS A 240 30.66 -16.19 6.10
CA LYS A 240 29.27 -15.81 6.27
C LYS A 240 29.14 -14.63 7.22
N ASN A 241 28.03 -13.90 7.09
CA ASN A 241 27.64 -12.86 8.02
C ASN A 241 26.75 -13.45 9.12
N LEU A 242 27.27 -13.48 10.35
CA LEU A 242 26.48 -13.77 11.53
C LEU A 242 25.91 -12.48 12.12
N THR A 243 24.81 -12.57 12.87
CA THR A 243 24.29 -11.41 13.61
C THR A 243 25.14 -11.16 14.85
N SER A 244 25.55 -9.91 15.07
CA SER A 244 26.34 -9.55 16.25
C SER A 244 25.53 -9.77 17.54
N PRO A 245 26.08 -10.49 18.55
CA PRO A 245 25.41 -10.69 19.85
C PRO A 245 25.14 -9.38 20.59
N GLN A 246 25.99 -8.37 20.36
CA GLN A 246 25.93 -7.08 21.04
C GLN A 246 24.95 -6.12 20.36
N CYS A 247 24.78 -6.25 19.04
CA CYS A 247 23.96 -5.37 18.25
C CYS A 247 23.29 -6.15 17.10
N PRO A 248 22.01 -6.55 17.25
CA PRO A 248 21.30 -7.34 16.25
C PRO A 248 21.16 -6.69 14.87
N ARG A 249 21.49 -5.40 14.75
CA ARG A 249 21.49 -4.62 13.50
C ARG A 249 22.84 -4.60 12.78
N GLU A 250 23.81 -5.35 13.27
CA GLU A 250 25.16 -5.45 12.70
C GLU A 250 25.49 -6.89 12.33
N THR A 251 26.35 -7.03 11.32
CA THR A 251 26.97 -8.31 10.99
C THR A 251 28.32 -8.47 11.67
N GLN A 252 28.62 -9.71 12.02
CA GLN A 252 29.93 -10.17 12.44
C GLN A 252 30.44 -11.17 11.39
N PRO A 253 31.42 -10.78 10.56
CA PRO A 253 32.02 -11.67 9.58
C PRO A 253 32.72 -12.86 10.24
N HIS A 254 32.32 -14.06 9.82
CA HIS A 254 32.94 -15.32 10.22
C HIS A 254 33.41 -16.05 8.97
N TRP A 255 34.58 -16.68 9.03
CA TRP A 255 35.18 -17.38 7.90
C TRP A 255 35.19 -18.89 8.15
N TYR A 256 35.00 -19.67 7.08
CA TYR A 256 35.10 -21.12 7.13
C TYR A 256 36.54 -21.51 7.46
N VAL A 257 36.72 -22.31 8.51
CA VAL A 257 38.05 -22.68 9.02
C VAL A 257 38.90 -23.30 7.90
N ASP A 258 38.31 -24.21 7.12
CA ASP A 258 39.03 -24.96 6.08
C ASP A 258 39.37 -24.11 4.84
N ARG A 259 38.66 -22.99 4.61
CA ARG A 259 38.89 -22.09 3.46
C ARG A 259 39.70 -20.85 3.80
N PHE A 260 39.90 -20.60 5.09
CA PHE A 260 40.63 -19.42 5.54
C PHE A 260 42.09 -19.37 5.06
N PRO A 261 42.85 -20.49 4.99
CA PRO A 261 44.21 -20.46 4.45
C PRO A 261 44.28 -20.00 2.99
N GLU A 262 43.33 -20.45 2.16
CA GLU A 262 43.23 -20.01 0.76
C GLU A 262 42.91 -18.51 0.69
N LEU A 263 41.93 -18.06 1.48
CA LEU A 263 41.58 -16.65 1.58
C LEU A 263 42.77 -15.79 2.03
N ALA A 264 43.56 -16.27 3.00
CA ALA A 264 44.75 -15.59 3.49
C ALA A 264 45.84 -15.46 2.41
N LYS A 265 46.02 -16.48 1.56
CA LYS A 265 46.92 -16.41 0.40
C LYS A 265 46.45 -15.37 -0.62
N LEU A 266 45.16 -15.35 -0.92
CA LEU A 266 44.56 -14.40 -1.87
C LEU A 266 44.73 -12.93 -1.46
N VAL A 267 44.93 -12.66 -0.16
CA VAL A 267 45.21 -11.30 0.35
C VAL A 267 46.68 -11.07 0.76
N GLY A 268 47.58 -12.00 0.39
CA GLY A 268 49.02 -11.86 0.59
C GLY A 268 49.49 -11.99 2.04
N LYS A 269 48.85 -12.86 2.85
CA LYS A 269 49.16 -13.07 4.27
C LYS A 269 49.56 -14.50 4.64
N ALA A 270 49.56 -15.43 3.69
CA ALA A 270 49.96 -16.82 3.86
C ALA A 270 50.94 -17.25 2.77
#